data_AF-A0A2E4WQK4-F1
#
_entry.id   AF-A0A2E4WQK4-F1
#
_cell.length_a   1.000
_cell.length_b   1.000
_cell.length_c   1.000
_cell.angle_alpha   90.00
_cell.angle_beta   90.00
_cell.angle_gamma   90.00
#
_symmetry.space_group_name_H-M   'P 1'
#
loop_
_entity.id
_entity.type
_entity.pdbx_description
1 polymer ?
#
loop_
_entity_poly.entity_id
_entity_poly.type
_entity_poly.pdbx_seq_one_letter_code
_entity_poly.pdbx_strand_id
1 'polypeptide(L)'
;MYNSYNNSLIQDYFEMFGRQENEKNENIVSFGQYSDFKSEKYEKLKISEFIYKLDWKDIIIDIKSDDDWGKQIIPDCKDLMDKTETGNYTYTECGEHYKNFPKEKNDDSKDRIPTSTCAWYTSYHYGLRDWGIHIKQSCLIKYAKFFWQYNYPYTKSKNDALTTSFFYLLTHELFHFITDQAATVIELILKDPNLYKKYSTNVYLQTYNKPPYGSLEESLANRYVYGRYEFLRVNKYLLFNLMKSGPIGYNDFDKYLGDYKTARRNLINEIYKQSSINQHYIGIESVFDILNPRLFYRGDKIPIWMHFKSGKQKITFK
;
A
#
# COMPACT_ATOMS: atom_id res chain seq x y z
N MET A 1 37.78 17.65 -11.20
CA MET A 1 37.24 17.01 -9.98
C MET A 1 35.75 16.67 -10.04
N TYR A 2 35.09 16.66 -11.22
CA TYR A 2 33.65 16.35 -11.35
C TYR A 2 33.33 14.94 -11.87
N ASN A 3 34.34 14.12 -12.19
CA ASN A 3 34.16 12.78 -12.78
C ASN A 3 34.25 11.62 -11.77
N SER A 4 34.54 11.85 -10.50
CA SER A 4 34.61 10.78 -9.48
C SER A 4 33.27 10.51 -8.78
N TYR A 5 32.30 11.42 -8.84
CA TYR A 5 30.99 11.26 -8.18
C TYR A 5 29.98 10.45 -9.02
N ASN A 6 30.13 10.40 -10.35
CA ASN A 6 29.23 9.64 -11.22
C ASN A 6 29.40 8.12 -11.10
N ASN A 7 30.60 7.67 -10.69
CA ASN A 7 30.84 6.24 -10.51
C ASN A 7 30.40 5.75 -9.14
N SER A 8 30.38 6.55 -8.07
CA SER A 8 29.99 6.01 -6.75
C SER A 8 28.50 5.67 -6.70
N LEU A 9 27.58 6.53 -7.15
CA LEU A 9 26.14 6.25 -7.06
C LEU A 9 25.69 5.06 -7.94
N ILE A 10 26.29 4.92 -9.12
CA ILE A 10 26.05 3.78 -10.02
C ILE A 10 26.72 2.52 -9.46
N GLN A 11 27.89 2.63 -8.84
CA GLN A 11 28.57 1.50 -8.21
C GLN A 11 27.89 1.08 -6.90
N ASP A 12 27.43 2.02 -6.08
CA ASP A 12 26.62 1.81 -4.88
C ASP A 12 25.30 1.14 -5.26
N TYR A 13 24.72 1.49 -6.42
CA TYR A 13 23.61 0.78 -7.03
C TYR A 13 23.99 -0.65 -7.44
N PHE A 14 25.10 -0.86 -8.17
CA PHE A 14 25.57 -2.21 -8.52
C PHE A 14 26.01 -3.07 -7.30
N GLU A 15 26.48 -2.44 -6.23
CA GLU A 15 26.89 -3.07 -4.97
C GLU A 15 25.69 -3.36 -4.06
N MET A 16 24.64 -2.52 -4.06
CA MET A 16 23.36 -2.80 -3.39
C MET A 16 22.58 -3.93 -4.06
N PHE A 17 22.64 -4.03 -5.39
CA PHE A 17 21.77 -4.92 -6.18
C PHE A 17 22.47 -6.17 -6.75
N GLY A 18 23.75 -6.36 -6.43
CA GLY A 18 24.56 -7.50 -6.83
C GLY A 18 24.93 -7.49 -8.32
N ARG A 19 26.22 -7.68 -8.63
CA ARG A 19 26.63 -8.03 -10.00
C ARG A 19 26.12 -9.44 -10.30
N GLN A 20 25.28 -9.59 -11.33
CA GLN A 20 25.21 -10.87 -12.02
C GLN A 20 26.57 -11.12 -12.66
N GLU A 21 27.22 -12.21 -12.29
CA GLU A 21 28.45 -12.64 -12.92
C GLU A 21 28.21 -12.85 -14.43
N ASN A 22 29.13 -12.29 -15.22
CA ASN A 22 29.08 -12.29 -16.66
C ASN A 22 29.12 -13.72 -17.23
N GLU A 23 28.11 -14.08 -18.02
CA GLU A 23 28.35 -14.84 -19.24
C GLU A 23 28.64 -13.84 -20.38
N LYS A 24 29.92 -13.79 -20.74
CA LYS A 24 30.55 -13.34 -22.00
C LYS A 24 29.92 -12.19 -22.79
N ASN A 25 30.72 -11.12 -22.88
CA ASN A 25 30.69 -10.08 -23.90
C ASN A 25 30.33 -10.59 -25.30
N GLU A 26 29.39 -9.92 -25.97
CA GLU A 26 29.63 -9.26 -27.27
C GLU A 26 28.42 -8.39 -27.67
N ASN A 27 28.75 -7.24 -28.30
CA ASN A 27 27.88 -6.28 -28.99
C ASN A 27 27.13 -5.22 -28.17
N ILE A 28 27.78 -4.06 -28.09
CA ILE A 28 27.15 -2.74 -27.94
C ILE A 28 26.15 -2.57 -29.11
N VAL A 29 24.85 -2.59 -28.81
CA VAL A 29 23.79 -2.27 -29.77
C VAL A 29 23.34 -0.83 -29.52
N SER A 30 23.42 -0.02 -30.57
CA SER A 30 22.94 1.35 -30.64
C SER A 30 21.42 1.44 -30.46
N PHE A 31 20.95 2.60 -30.01
CA PHE A 31 19.52 2.93 -29.93
C PHE A 31 18.89 2.93 -31.33
N GLY A 32 18.32 1.77 -31.71
CA GLY A 32 17.52 1.55 -32.90
C GLY A 32 16.03 1.81 -32.65
N GLN A 33 15.37 2.31 -33.69
CA GLN A 33 14.00 2.83 -33.71
C GLN A 33 12.95 1.82 -33.25
N TYR A 34 11.99 2.30 -32.46
CA TYR A 34 10.79 1.59 -32.05
C TYR A 34 9.81 1.43 -33.23
N SER A 35 9.94 0.34 -33.97
CA SER A 35 8.86 -0.21 -34.79
C SER A 35 8.93 -1.73 -34.69
N ASP A 36 7.88 -2.33 -34.10
CA ASP A 36 7.61 -3.78 -33.95
C ASP A 36 7.53 -4.31 -32.51
N PHE A 37 6.90 -3.55 -31.61
CA PHE A 37 6.45 -4.10 -30.33
C PHE A 37 5.08 -4.79 -30.49
N LYS A 38 5.07 -6.10 -30.82
CA LYS A 38 3.84 -6.91 -30.83
C LYS A 38 3.43 -7.28 -29.40
N SER A 39 2.32 -6.71 -28.94
CA SER A 39 1.84 -6.74 -27.54
C SER A 39 1.25 -8.07 -27.04
N GLU A 40 1.33 -9.17 -27.79
CA GLU A 40 0.43 -10.32 -27.59
C GLU A 40 1.03 -11.54 -26.88
N LYS A 41 2.23 -11.46 -26.28
CA LYS A 41 2.85 -12.64 -25.66
C LYS A 41 3.49 -12.46 -24.28
N TYR A 42 2.99 -11.51 -23.50
CA TYR A 42 3.25 -11.48 -22.06
C TYR A 42 1.98 -11.89 -21.32
N GLU A 43 1.97 -13.09 -20.73
CA GLU A 43 0.98 -13.41 -19.71
C GLU A 43 1.02 -12.33 -18.62
N LYS A 44 -0.09 -11.62 -18.48
CA LYS A 44 -0.30 -10.58 -17.47
C LYS A 44 -0.26 -11.21 -16.07
N LEU A 45 0.92 -11.30 -15.48
CA LEU A 45 1.09 -11.61 -14.07
C LEU A 45 0.69 -10.35 -13.27
N LYS A 46 -0.58 -10.33 -12.85
CA LYS A 46 -1.23 -9.21 -12.15
C LYS A 46 -0.51 -8.93 -10.82
N ILE A 47 -0.49 -7.67 -10.38
CA ILE A 47 -0.04 -7.25 -9.03
C ILE A 47 -0.64 -8.11 -7.91
N SER A 48 -1.86 -8.58 -8.16
CA SER A 48 -2.55 -9.50 -7.30
C SER A 48 -1.72 -10.74 -6.95
N GLU A 49 -0.81 -11.21 -7.79
CA GLU A 49 -0.01 -12.42 -7.53
C GLU A 49 1.10 -12.29 -6.49
N PHE A 50 1.64 -11.11 -6.20
CA PHE A 50 2.58 -10.98 -5.08
C PHE A 50 1.84 -11.12 -3.75
N ILE A 51 0.71 -10.44 -3.66
CA ILE A 51 -0.25 -10.55 -2.56
C ILE A 51 -0.87 -11.96 -2.49
N TYR A 52 -1.14 -12.63 -3.62
CA TYR A 52 -1.63 -14.02 -3.66
C TYR A 52 -0.52 -15.08 -3.50
N LYS A 53 0.77 -14.70 -3.59
CA LYS A 53 1.89 -15.58 -3.20
C LYS A 53 2.05 -15.64 -1.69
N LEU A 54 1.59 -14.61 -0.97
CA LEU A 54 1.35 -14.73 0.46
C LEU A 54 0.07 -15.54 0.63
N ASP A 55 0.20 -16.85 0.84
CA ASP A 55 -0.95 -17.62 1.28
C ASP A 55 -1.32 -17.13 2.68
N TRP A 56 -2.62 -16.94 2.93
CA TRP A 56 -3.14 -16.71 4.27
C TRP A 56 -2.66 -17.77 5.26
N LYS A 57 -2.34 -18.98 4.77
CA LYS A 57 -1.78 -20.08 5.56
C LYS A 57 -0.31 -19.89 5.96
N ASP A 58 0.44 -19.08 5.22
CA ASP A 58 1.87 -18.82 5.49
C ASP A 58 2.03 -17.80 6.63
N ILE A 59 0.94 -17.11 6.99
CA ILE A 59 0.93 -16.07 8.01
C ILE A 59 0.34 -16.63 9.30
N ILE A 60 1.23 -16.97 10.24
CA ILE A 60 0.85 -17.31 11.61
C ILE A 60 1.15 -16.10 12.49
N ILE A 61 0.09 -15.40 12.90
CA ILE A 61 0.17 -14.32 13.88
C ILE A 61 -0.16 -14.91 15.25
N ASP A 62 0.85 -15.40 15.97
CA ASP A 62 0.69 -15.87 17.34
C ASP A 62 0.82 -14.69 18.32
N ILE A 63 -0.26 -13.94 18.45
CA ILE A 63 -0.39 -12.88 19.47
C ILE A 63 -1.29 -13.40 20.58
N LYS A 64 -0.68 -13.69 21.74
CA LYS A 64 -1.42 -13.91 22.98
C LYS A 64 -2.09 -12.60 23.38
N SER A 65 -3.42 -12.59 23.36
CA SER A 65 -4.24 -11.47 23.80
C SER A 65 -5.24 -12.01 24.81
N ASP A 66 -5.05 -11.67 26.08
CA ASP A 66 -6.02 -11.95 27.15
C ASP A 66 -7.26 -11.03 27.08
N ASP A 67 -7.26 -10.08 26.13
CA ASP A 67 -8.36 -9.14 25.97
C ASP A 67 -9.69 -9.84 25.62
N ASP A 68 -10.80 -9.25 26.07
CA ASP A 68 -12.12 -9.57 25.56
C ASP A 68 -12.26 -9.11 24.09
N TRP A 69 -12.66 -10.04 23.22
CA TRP A 69 -12.91 -9.80 21.79
C TRP A 69 -14.38 -9.44 21.53
N GLY A 70 -15.25 -9.61 22.54
CA GLY A 70 -16.70 -9.50 22.38
C GLY A 70 -17.30 -10.65 21.57
N LYS A 71 -18.62 -10.59 21.39
CA LYS A 71 -19.38 -11.54 20.58
C LYS A 71 -19.34 -11.12 19.12
N GLN A 72 -19.22 -12.10 18.23
CA GLN A 72 -19.38 -11.88 16.80
C GLN A 72 -20.84 -11.50 16.52
N ILE A 73 -21.03 -10.43 15.75
CA ILE A 73 -22.35 -10.00 15.28
C ILE A 73 -22.56 -10.66 13.93
N ILE A 74 -23.53 -11.57 13.90
CA ILE A 74 -23.98 -12.23 12.67
C ILE A 74 -25.06 -11.30 12.09
N PRO A 75 -24.81 -10.67 10.93
CA PRO A 75 -25.84 -9.87 10.28
C PRO A 75 -27.03 -10.79 9.99
N ASP A 76 -28.26 -10.34 10.30
CA ASP A 76 -29.50 -10.98 9.83
C ASP A 76 -29.69 -10.65 8.34
N CYS A 77 -28.71 -11.03 7.53
CA CYS A 77 -28.75 -10.97 6.09
C CYS A 77 -29.04 -12.38 5.59
N LYS A 78 -30.33 -12.73 5.49
CA LYS A 78 -30.77 -14.08 5.11
C LYS A 78 -30.29 -14.55 3.73
N ASP A 79 -29.87 -13.62 2.86
CA ASP A 79 -29.59 -13.92 1.45
C ASP A 79 -28.09 -13.97 1.08
N LEU A 80 -27.19 -14.16 2.05
CA LEU A 80 -25.75 -14.05 1.81
C LEU A 80 -25.14 -15.10 0.86
N MET A 81 -25.86 -16.13 0.42
CA MET A 81 -25.26 -17.23 -0.37
C MET A 81 -26.07 -17.75 -1.56
N ASP A 82 -27.14 -17.10 -2.01
CA ASP A 82 -27.76 -17.52 -3.27
C ASP A 82 -27.00 -16.94 -4.47
N LYS A 83 -26.27 -17.82 -5.15
CA LYS A 83 -25.75 -17.55 -6.49
C LYS A 83 -26.95 -17.27 -7.38
N THR A 84 -27.13 -16.02 -7.78
CA THR A 84 -27.95 -15.75 -8.96
C THR A 84 -27.31 -16.45 -10.15
N GLU A 85 -28.11 -17.02 -11.05
CA GLU A 85 -27.65 -17.72 -12.26
C GLU A 85 -26.75 -16.85 -13.17
N THR A 86 -26.70 -15.54 -12.93
CA THR A 86 -25.91 -14.56 -13.66
C THR A 86 -24.58 -14.17 -12.99
N GLY A 87 -24.26 -14.74 -11.81
CA GLY A 87 -23.02 -14.45 -11.09
C GLY A 87 -22.94 -13.04 -10.48
N ASN A 88 -24.04 -12.28 -10.50
CA ASN A 88 -24.13 -10.93 -9.96
C ASN A 88 -24.90 -10.93 -8.64
N TYR A 89 -24.20 -10.62 -7.55
CA TYR A 89 -24.81 -10.45 -6.24
C TYR A 89 -25.50 -9.07 -6.12
N THR A 90 -26.83 -9.05 -5.99
CA THR A 90 -27.58 -7.83 -5.68
C THR A 90 -27.66 -7.65 -4.15
N TYR A 91 -26.88 -6.70 -3.62
CA TYR A 91 -26.66 -6.49 -2.17
C TYR A 91 -27.36 -5.24 -1.62
N THR A 92 -28.67 -5.08 -1.84
CA THR A 92 -29.39 -3.90 -1.34
C THR A 92 -29.64 -3.92 0.17
N GLU A 93 -29.88 -5.09 0.78
CA GLU A 93 -30.34 -5.16 2.17
C GLU A 93 -29.22 -5.11 3.22
N CYS A 94 -28.06 -5.74 2.99
CA CYS A 94 -26.96 -5.66 3.95
C CYS A 94 -26.35 -4.25 4.06
N GLY A 95 -26.46 -3.42 3.01
CA GLY A 95 -25.93 -2.05 3.05
C GLY A 95 -26.50 -1.25 4.23
N GLU A 96 -27.77 -1.47 4.58
CA GLU A 96 -28.43 -0.79 5.70
C GLU A 96 -27.90 -1.23 7.06
N HIS A 97 -27.63 -2.53 7.23
CA HIS A 97 -26.95 -3.05 8.41
C HIS A 97 -25.62 -2.33 8.64
N TYR A 98 -24.88 -2.06 7.56
CA TYR A 98 -23.60 -1.37 7.65
C TYR A 98 -23.67 0.16 7.84
N LYS A 99 -24.82 0.82 7.58
CA LYS A 99 -24.97 2.28 7.73
C LYS A 99 -24.87 2.77 9.18
N ASN A 100 -25.22 1.92 10.15
CA ASN A 100 -25.32 2.30 11.57
C ASN A 100 -24.11 1.89 12.42
N PHE A 101 -23.00 1.47 11.80
CA PHE A 101 -21.80 1.08 12.57
C PHE A 101 -21.18 2.26 13.32
N PRO A 102 -20.60 2.00 14.51
CA PRO A 102 -19.96 3.05 15.28
C PRO A 102 -18.83 3.64 14.45
N LYS A 103 -18.92 4.94 14.17
CA LYS A 103 -17.82 5.69 13.60
C LYS A 103 -16.66 5.61 14.58
N GLU A 104 -15.45 5.45 14.07
CA GLU A 104 -14.25 5.56 14.88
C GLU A 104 -14.30 6.91 15.62
N LYS A 105 -14.37 6.88 16.95
CA LYS A 105 -14.33 8.13 17.72
C LYS A 105 -12.92 8.68 17.54
N ASN A 106 -12.80 9.86 16.94
CA ASN A 106 -11.57 10.61 16.98
C ASN A 106 -11.22 10.85 18.45
N ASP A 107 -10.10 10.28 18.89
CA ASP A 107 -9.55 10.56 20.20
C ASP A 107 -8.95 11.98 20.14
N ASP A 108 -9.76 12.98 20.51
CA ASP A 108 -9.40 14.40 20.50
C ASP A 108 -8.41 14.80 21.62
N SER A 109 -7.71 13.85 22.24
CA SER A 109 -6.73 14.15 23.30
C SER A 109 -5.51 14.91 22.75
N LYS A 110 -5.39 16.17 23.16
CA LYS A 110 -4.44 17.19 22.65
C LYS A 110 -2.96 17.01 23.07
N ASP A 111 -2.56 15.85 23.57
CA ASP A 111 -1.18 15.65 24.05
C ASP A 111 -0.24 15.07 22.99
N ARG A 112 0.88 15.79 22.81
CA ARG A 112 1.75 15.83 21.62
C ARG A 112 2.72 14.65 21.50
N ILE A 113 2.19 13.49 21.16
CA ILE A 113 2.84 12.45 20.33
C ILE A 113 1.70 11.90 19.44
N PRO A 114 1.86 11.59 18.14
CA PRO A 114 0.82 10.88 17.39
C PRO A 114 0.68 9.45 17.95
N THR A 115 0.00 9.33 19.08
CA THR A 115 -0.50 8.09 19.67
C THR A 115 -1.48 7.38 18.72
N SER A 116 -1.96 8.09 17.68
CA SER A 116 -2.97 7.66 16.72
C SER A 116 -2.47 6.93 15.46
N THR A 117 -1.18 6.91 15.13
CA THR A 117 -0.73 6.23 13.89
C THR A 117 -0.66 4.71 14.10
N CYS A 118 -1.50 3.95 13.40
CA CYS A 118 -1.62 2.50 13.61
C CYS A 118 -0.58 1.65 12.86
N ALA A 119 -0.21 2.12 11.68
CA ALA A 119 0.89 1.61 10.88
C ALA A 119 1.54 2.80 10.18
N TRP A 120 2.78 2.63 9.71
CA TRP A 120 3.45 3.63 8.88
C TRP A 120 4.53 2.97 8.03
N TYR A 121 4.79 3.54 6.86
CA TYR A 121 5.96 3.23 6.05
C TYR A 121 7.09 4.24 6.33
N THR A 122 8.27 3.73 6.69
CA THR A 122 9.51 4.51 6.78
C THR A 122 10.27 4.37 5.45
N SER A 123 10.36 5.46 4.70
CA SER A 123 11.07 5.47 3.41
C SER A 123 12.57 5.25 3.55
N TYR A 124 13.13 4.44 2.65
CA TYR A 124 14.57 4.22 2.54
C TYR A 124 15.34 5.47 2.10
N HIS A 125 14.68 6.49 1.54
CA HIS A 125 15.32 7.77 1.24
C HIS A 125 15.87 8.46 2.50
N TYR A 126 15.28 8.23 3.68
CA TYR A 126 15.73 8.80 4.94
C TYR A 126 16.82 7.98 5.65
N GLY A 127 17.24 6.86 5.06
CA GLY A 127 18.30 6.00 5.56
C GLY A 127 17.92 4.52 5.62
N LEU A 128 18.93 3.66 5.76
CA LEU A 128 18.76 2.19 5.75
C LEU A 128 18.44 1.60 7.12
N ARG A 129 18.57 2.38 8.21
CA ARG A 129 18.21 1.88 9.54
C ARG A 129 16.70 1.97 9.69
N ASP A 130 16.08 0.83 9.97
CA ASP A 130 14.66 0.75 10.29
C ASP A 130 13.71 1.25 9.18
N TRP A 131 14.13 1.22 7.91
CA TRP A 131 13.19 1.42 6.81
C TRP A 131 12.22 0.24 6.70
N GLY A 132 11.09 0.47 6.04
CA GLY A 132 10.07 -0.54 5.79
C GLY A 132 8.74 -0.22 6.47
N ILE A 133 7.89 -1.23 6.59
CA ILE A 133 6.53 -1.09 7.08
C ILE A 133 6.51 -1.39 8.57
N HIS A 134 5.93 -0.51 9.36
CA HIS A 134 5.82 -0.64 10.79
C HIS A 134 4.36 -0.76 11.19
N ILE A 135 4.03 -1.73 12.03
CA ILE A 135 2.67 -1.99 12.49
C ILE A 135 2.68 -2.03 14.01
N LYS A 136 1.81 -1.26 14.67
CA LYS A 136 1.61 -1.36 16.12
C LYS A 136 0.76 -2.60 16.43
N GLN A 137 1.23 -3.44 17.34
CA GLN A 137 0.49 -4.60 17.82
C GLN A 137 -0.89 -4.22 18.37
N SER A 138 -0.97 -3.10 19.11
CA SER A 138 -2.23 -2.60 19.66
C SER A 138 -3.26 -2.29 18.58
N CYS A 139 -2.83 -1.74 17.44
CA CYS A 139 -3.70 -1.45 16.32
C CYS A 139 -4.09 -2.70 15.54
N LEU A 140 -3.17 -3.66 15.37
CA LEU A 140 -3.47 -4.97 14.83
C LEU A 140 -4.59 -5.66 15.64
N ILE A 141 -4.48 -5.65 16.97
CA ILE A 141 -5.53 -6.21 17.85
C ILE A 141 -6.83 -5.40 17.73
N LYS A 142 -6.75 -4.06 17.72
CA LYS A 142 -7.92 -3.17 17.59
C LYS A 142 -8.74 -3.48 16.34
N TYR A 143 -8.12 -3.50 15.16
CA TYR A 143 -8.80 -3.79 13.91
C TYR A 143 -9.19 -5.26 13.80
N ALA A 144 -8.43 -6.19 14.38
CA ALA A 144 -8.83 -7.59 14.44
C ALA A 144 -10.12 -7.79 15.26
N LYS A 145 -10.27 -7.10 16.41
CA LYS A 145 -11.54 -7.12 17.17
C LYS A 145 -12.70 -6.55 16.35
N PHE A 146 -12.46 -5.44 15.63
CA PHE A 146 -13.46 -4.87 14.72
C PHE A 146 -13.90 -5.87 13.64
N PHE A 147 -12.95 -6.50 12.93
CA PHE A 147 -13.29 -7.49 11.91
C PHE A 147 -13.94 -8.74 12.50
N TRP A 148 -13.47 -9.23 13.65
CA TRP A 148 -14.10 -10.34 14.37
C TRP A 148 -15.58 -10.06 14.66
N GLN A 149 -15.88 -8.86 15.15
CA GLN A 149 -17.24 -8.49 15.52
C GLN A 149 -18.14 -8.30 14.30
N TYR A 150 -17.65 -7.70 13.22
CA TYR A 150 -18.51 -7.15 12.18
C TYR A 150 -18.34 -7.74 10.78
N ASN A 151 -17.31 -8.55 10.55
CA ASN A 151 -16.95 -9.06 9.22
C ASN A 151 -17.33 -10.53 9.01
N TYR A 152 -18.37 -11.03 9.69
CA TYR A 152 -18.95 -12.34 9.41
C TYR A 152 -19.67 -12.31 8.04
N PRO A 153 -19.63 -13.39 7.22
CA PRO A 153 -18.96 -14.68 7.42
C PRO A 153 -17.49 -14.73 6.92
N TYR A 154 -16.90 -13.59 6.55
CA TYR A 154 -15.56 -13.54 5.96
C TYR A 154 -14.44 -13.77 6.96
N THR A 155 -14.66 -13.47 8.24
CA THR A 155 -13.76 -13.80 9.35
C THR A 155 -14.46 -14.76 10.32
N LYS A 156 -14.12 -16.05 10.26
CA LYS A 156 -14.79 -17.11 11.03
C LYS A 156 -14.09 -17.43 12.34
N SER A 157 -12.82 -17.05 12.44
CA SER A 157 -11.98 -17.23 13.61
C SER A 157 -11.28 -15.91 13.99
N LYS A 158 -10.79 -15.82 15.24
CA LYS A 158 -9.94 -14.71 15.67
C LYS A 158 -8.65 -14.60 14.84
N ASN A 159 -8.11 -15.74 14.40
CA ASN A 159 -6.95 -15.76 13.51
C ASN A 159 -7.29 -15.17 12.13
N ASP A 160 -8.45 -15.48 11.55
CA ASP A 160 -8.88 -14.83 10.31
C ASP A 160 -8.94 -13.31 10.50
N ALA A 161 -9.50 -12.85 11.61
CA ALA A 161 -9.62 -11.42 11.90
C ALA A 161 -8.25 -10.73 12.12
N LEU A 162 -7.30 -11.41 12.78
CA LEU A 162 -5.91 -10.95 12.90
C LEU A 162 -5.24 -10.84 11.53
N THR A 163 -5.38 -11.86 10.69
CA THR A 163 -4.81 -11.87 9.33
C THR A 163 -5.44 -10.80 8.45
N THR A 164 -6.77 -10.64 8.50
CA THR A 164 -7.48 -9.53 7.85
C THR A 164 -6.92 -8.19 8.30
N SER A 165 -6.79 -7.99 9.62
CA SER A 165 -6.28 -6.74 10.17
C SER A 165 -4.84 -6.46 9.76
N PHE A 166 -4.00 -7.49 9.72
CA PHE A 166 -2.62 -7.38 9.27
C PHE A 166 -2.56 -6.95 7.82
N PHE A 167 -3.29 -7.62 6.93
CA PHE A 167 -3.31 -7.26 5.53
C PHE A 167 -3.96 -5.91 5.27
N TYR A 168 -4.97 -5.52 6.04
CA TYR A 168 -5.58 -4.19 5.96
C TYR A 168 -4.54 -3.09 6.18
N LEU A 169 -3.80 -3.16 7.29
CA LEU A 169 -2.73 -2.22 7.62
C LEU A 169 -1.57 -2.30 6.62
N LEU A 170 -1.11 -3.52 6.32
CA LEU A 170 0.00 -3.75 5.41
C LEU A 170 -0.29 -3.20 4.00
N THR A 171 -1.51 -3.39 3.50
CA THR A 171 -1.87 -2.98 2.13
C THR A 171 -1.89 -1.45 1.99
N HIS A 172 -2.26 -0.73 3.05
CA HIS A 172 -2.18 0.73 3.09
C HIS A 172 -0.73 1.18 3.00
N GLU A 173 0.12 0.68 3.91
CA GLU A 173 1.53 1.06 3.96
C GLU A 173 2.33 0.61 2.73
N LEU A 174 1.93 -0.50 2.11
CA LEU A 174 2.50 -0.95 0.86
C LEU A 174 2.28 0.06 -0.27
N PHE A 175 1.18 0.80 -0.26
CA PHE A 175 0.96 1.84 -1.24
C PHE A 175 1.98 2.98 -1.12
N HIS A 176 2.31 3.41 0.11
CA HIS A 176 3.37 4.39 0.35
C HIS A 176 4.72 3.91 -0.15
N PHE A 177 5.06 2.63 0.07
CA PHE A 177 6.26 2.02 -0.52
C PHE A 177 6.23 2.04 -2.06
N ILE A 178 5.08 1.74 -2.68
CA ILE A 178 4.92 1.81 -4.15
C ILE A 178 5.16 3.24 -4.65
N THR A 179 4.61 4.25 -3.96
CA THR A 179 4.86 5.66 -4.27
C THR A 179 6.34 6.00 -4.19
N ASP A 180 7.00 5.54 -3.13
CA ASP A 180 8.43 5.74 -2.90
C ASP A 180 9.30 5.11 -4.00
N GLN A 181 9.01 3.86 -4.39
CA GLN A 181 9.64 3.19 -5.53
C GLN A 181 9.41 3.91 -6.85
N ALA A 182 8.17 4.37 -7.09
CA ALA A 182 7.85 5.10 -8.30
C ALA A 182 8.64 6.43 -8.36
N ALA A 183 8.80 7.11 -7.23
CA ALA A 183 9.65 8.29 -7.13
C ALA A 183 11.11 7.96 -7.46
N THR A 184 11.69 6.90 -6.89
CA THR A 184 13.06 6.45 -7.20
C THR A 184 13.30 6.25 -8.70
N VAL A 185 12.35 5.66 -9.43
CA VAL A 185 12.47 5.52 -10.89
C VAL A 185 12.57 6.89 -11.57
N ILE A 186 11.76 7.86 -11.13
CA ILE A 186 11.83 9.24 -11.62
C ILE A 186 13.16 9.88 -11.25
N GLU A 187 13.63 9.70 -10.02
CA GLU A 187 14.92 10.22 -9.55
C GLU A 187 16.07 9.72 -10.42
N LEU A 188 16.05 8.44 -10.82
CA LEU A 188 17.05 7.85 -11.72
C LEU A 188 16.98 8.45 -13.13
N ILE A 189 15.78 8.64 -13.68
CA ILE A 189 15.58 9.25 -15.00
C ILE A 189 16.06 10.70 -15.00
N LEU A 190 15.67 11.48 -13.98
CA LEU A 190 15.99 12.89 -13.87
C LEU A 190 17.39 13.16 -13.31
N LYS A 191 18.03 12.17 -12.67
CA LYS A 191 19.24 12.35 -11.88
C LYS A 191 19.06 13.37 -10.73
N ASP A 192 17.89 13.35 -10.09
CA ASP A 192 17.59 14.18 -8.89
C ASP A 192 17.29 13.27 -7.69
N PRO A 193 18.30 12.85 -6.89
CA PRO A 193 18.14 11.86 -5.81
C PRO A 193 17.41 12.40 -4.55
N ASN A 194 16.88 13.62 -4.61
CA ASN A 194 16.15 14.23 -3.50
C ASN A 194 14.68 14.50 -3.84
N LEU A 195 14.20 14.03 -4.99
CA LEU A 195 12.86 14.32 -5.47
C LEU A 195 11.79 13.84 -4.48
N TYR A 196 11.89 12.61 -4.01
CA TYR A 196 10.93 12.04 -3.07
C TYR A 196 10.96 12.79 -1.73
N LYS A 197 12.16 13.14 -1.23
CA LYS A 197 12.29 13.93 0.00
C LYS A 197 11.64 15.31 -0.12
N LYS A 198 11.82 15.98 -1.25
CA LYS A 198 11.17 17.27 -1.55
C LYS A 198 9.66 17.10 -1.61
N TYR A 199 9.16 16.08 -2.31
CA TYR A 199 7.74 15.75 -2.36
C TYR A 199 7.15 15.50 -0.97
N SER A 200 7.79 14.64 -0.20
CA SER A 200 7.35 14.30 1.14
C SER A 200 7.26 15.54 2.02
N THR A 201 8.28 16.41 1.98
CA THR A 201 8.36 17.61 2.83
C THR A 201 7.43 18.75 2.38
N ASN A 202 7.40 19.02 1.07
CA ASN A 202 6.76 20.21 0.50
C ASN A 202 5.30 19.97 0.11
N VAL A 203 4.90 18.73 -0.12
CA VAL A 203 3.55 18.38 -0.59
C VAL A 203 2.85 17.46 0.40
N TYR A 204 3.36 16.24 0.61
CA TYR A 204 2.69 15.24 1.44
C TYR A 204 2.50 15.72 2.88
N LEU A 205 3.57 16.13 3.59
CA LEU A 205 3.47 16.63 4.97
C LEU A 205 2.69 17.95 5.05
N GLN A 206 2.69 18.75 3.99
CA GLN A 206 1.92 20.00 3.96
C GLN A 206 0.43 19.78 3.79
N THR A 207 0.01 18.64 3.22
CA THR A 207 -1.40 18.31 2.96
C THR A 207 -1.94 17.21 3.89
N TYR A 208 -1.07 16.51 4.62
CA TYR A 208 -1.43 15.44 5.54
C TYR A 208 -2.48 15.89 6.57
N ASN A 209 -3.65 15.26 6.54
CA ASN A 209 -4.79 15.54 7.43
C ASN A 209 -5.21 17.04 7.48
N LYS A 210 -5.01 17.80 6.39
CA LYS A 210 -5.43 19.21 6.30
C LYS A 210 -6.66 19.38 5.39
N PRO A 211 -7.60 20.30 5.72
CA PRO A 211 -8.75 20.62 4.86
C PRO A 211 -8.38 21.54 3.68
N PRO A 212 -9.22 21.65 2.63
CA PRO A 212 -10.51 20.96 2.45
C PRO A 212 -10.36 19.49 2.06
N TYR A 213 -9.20 19.09 1.56
CA TYR A 213 -8.87 17.73 1.13
C TYR A 213 -7.48 17.37 1.65
N GLY A 214 -7.32 16.17 2.20
CA GLY A 214 -6.04 15.71 2.72
C GLY A 214 -5.07 15.31 1.60
N SER A 215 -3.95 14.68 1.99
CA SER A 215 -2.95 14.16 1.05
C SER A 215 -3.59 13.21 0.02
N LEU A 216 -3.36 13.49 -1.27
CA LEU A 216 -3.78 12.63 -2.38
C LEU A 216 -3.24 11.21 -2.20
N GLU A 217 -2.01 11.08 -1.70
CA GLU A 217 -1.37 9.78 -1.47
C GLU A 217 -2.15 8.93 -0.45
N GLU A 218 -2.64 9.52 0.65
CA GLU A 218 -3.45 8.81 1.65
C GLU A 218 -4.78 8.33 1.08
N SER A 219 -5.45 9.18 0.28
CA SER A 219 -6.69 8.79 -0.38
C SER A 219 -6.47 7.64 -1.35
N LEU A 220 -5.35 7.65 -2.08
CA LEU A 220 -4.99 6.59 -3.02
C LEU A 220 -4.53 5.32 -2.31
N ALA A 221 -3.91 5.42 -1.14
CA ALA A 221 -3.59 4.28 -0.27
C ALA A 221 -4.86 3.58 0.21
N ASN A 222 -5.83 4.31 0.75
CA ASN A 222 -7.12 3.72 1.14
C ASN A 222 -7.89 3.18 -0.06
N ARG A 223 -7.84 3.85 -1.21
CA ARG A 223 -8.43 3.34 -2.44
C ARG A 223 -7.75 2.04 -2.90
N TYR A 224 -6.43 1.92 -2.70
CA TYR A 224 -5.65 0.72 -3.01
C TYR A 224 -6.08 -0.46 -2.14
N VAL A 225 -6.32 -0.23 -0.85
CA VAL A 225 -6.88 -1.20 0.10
C VAL A 225 -8.31 -1.57 -0.29
N TYR A 226 -9.18 -0.60 -0.57
CA TYR A 226 -10.58 -0.83 -0.94
C TYR A 226 -10.69 -1.71 -2.20
N GLY A 227 -9.84 -1.46 -3.20
CA GLY A 227 -9.78 -2.27 -4.42
C GLY A 227 -9.34 -3.73 -4.20
N ARG A 228 -8.96 -4.11 -2.98
CA ARG A 228 -8.48 -5.44 -2.59
C ARG A 228 -9.37 -6.10 -1.53
N TYR A 229 -10.59 -5.61 -1.31
CA TYR A 229 -11.50 -6.16 -0.28
C TYR A 229 -11.65 -7.69 -0.36
N GLU A 230 -11.68 -8.26 -1.58
CA GLU A 230 -11.77 -9.73 -1.77
C GLU A 230 -10.53 -10.46 -1.24
N PHE A 231 -9.34 -9.93 -1.55
CA PHE A 231 -8.10 -10.49 -1.03
C PHE A 231 -8.02 -10.39 0.50
N LEU A 232 -8.45 -9.26 1.06
CA LEU A 232 -8.50 -9.02 2.50
C LEU A 232 -9.58 -9.87 3.20
N ARG A 233 -10.46 -10.53 2.43
CA ARG A 233 -11.66 -11.21 2.92
C ARG A 233 -12.47 -10.27 3.82
N VAL A 234 -12.81 -9.09 3.29
CA VAL A 234 -13.64 -8.11 3.99
C VAL A 234 -14.88 -7.80 3.17
N ASN A 235 -16.03 -7.69 3.83
CA ASN A 235 -17.23 -7.17 3.21
C ASN A 235 -16.97 -5.74 2.68
N LYS A 236 -17.20 -5.50 1.38
CA LYS A 236 -16.91 -4.20 0.75
C LYS A 236 -17.62 -3.02 1.42
N TYR A 237 -18.85 -3.19 1.92
CA TYR A 237 -19.60 -2.11 2.58
C TYR A 237 -19.06 -1.81 3.97
N LEU A 238 -18.71 -2.85 4.73
CA LEU A 238 -18.01 -2.69 6.00
C LEU A 238 -16.70 -1.92 5.81
N LEU A 239 -15.90 -2.32 4.82
CA LEU A 239 -14.62 -1.68 4.51
C LEU A 239 -14.82 -0.23 4.08
N PHE A 240 -15.83 0.03 3.23
CA PHE A 240 -16.18 1.39 2.80
C PHE A 240 -16.48 2.28 4.01
N ASN A 241 -17.36 1.84 4.90
CA ASN A 241 -17.78 2.62 6.06
C ASN A 241 -16.64 2.81 7.07
N LEU A 242 -15.82 1.77 7.29
CA LEU A 242 -14.60 1.87 8.08
C LEU A 242 -13.70 2.99 7.56
N MET A 243 -13.38 2.99 6.26
CA MET A 243 -12.51 4.00 5.65
C MET A 243 -13.15 5.39 5.63
N LYS A 244 -14.46 5.50 5.40
CA LYS A 244 -15.18 6.79 5.46
C LYS A 244 -15.19 7.40 6.86
N SER A 245 -15.03 6.58 7.90
CA SER A 245 -14.90 7.06 9.28
C SER A 245 -13.50 7.57 9.64
N GLY A 246 -12.52 7.33 8.77
CA GLY A 246 -11.15 7.79 8.98
C GLY A 246 -10.98 9.31 8.86
N PRO A 247 -9.77 9.82 9.17
CA PRO A 247 -9.45 11.24 9.10
C PRO A 247 -9.47 11.80 7.68
N ILE A 248 -9.32 13.12 7.56
CA ILE A 248 -9.28 13.82 6.27
C ILE A 248 -8.12 13.27 5.42
N GLY A 249 -8.34 13.11 4.11
CA GLY A 249 -7.42 12.41 3.21
C GLY A 249 -7.67 10.90 3.19
N TYR A 250 -7.79 10.25 4.34
CA TYR A 250 -8.12 8.81 4.39
C TYR A 250 -9.55 8.55 3.89
N ASN A 251 -10.51 9.36 4.34
CA ASN A 251 -11.93 9.19 4.00
C ASN A 251 -12.31 9.69 2.59
N ASP A 252 -11.37 10.26 1.84
CA ASP A 252 -11.58 10.83 0.50
C ASP A 252 -11.34 9.81 -0.64
N PHE A 253 -11.04 8.55 -0.30
CA PHE A 253 -10.70 7.48 -1.24
C PHE A 253 -11.81 7.19 -2.27
N ASP A 254 -13.07 7.46 -1.92
CA ASP A 254 -14.25 7.17 -2.73
C ASP A 254 -14.34 8.03 -3.99
N LYS A 255 -13.72 9.22 -3.97
CA LYS A 255 -13.53 10.08 -5.15
C LYS A 255 -12.77 9.39 -6.28
N TYR A 256 -11.99 8.36 -5.95
CA TYR A 256 -11.10 7.67 -6.88
C TYR A 256 -11.56 6.24 -7.22
N LEU A 257 -12.83 5.90 -6.98
CA LEU A 257 -13.36 4.57 -7.32
C LEU A 257 -13.31 4.28 -8.83
N GLY A 258 -13.73 5.24 -9.66
CA GLY A 258 -13.77 5.13 -11.12
C GLY A 258 -12.54 5.69 -11.85
N ASP A 259 -11.78 6.60 -11.24
CA ASP A 259 -10.68 7.32 -11.90
C ASP A 259 -9.30 7.08 -11.24
N TYR A 260 -9.14 5.89 -10.66
CA TYR A 260 -7.92 5.55 -9.92
C TYR A 260 -6.64 5.69 -10.74
N LYS A 261 -6.70 5.36 -12.04
CA LYS A 261 -5.56 5.46 -12.95
C LYS A 261 -5.09 6.92 -13.07
N THR A 262 -5.98 7.84 -13.41
CA THR A 262 -5.66 9.26 -13.57
C THR A 262 -5.18 9.86 -12.25
N ALA A 263 -5.79 9.49 -11.13
CA ALA A 263 -5.39 9.99 -9.83
C ALA A 263 -3.95 9.57 -9.45
N ARG A 264 -3.53 8.34 -9.77
CA ARG A 264 -2.11 7.93 -9.62
C ARG A 264 -1.16 8.73 -10.51
N ARG A 265 -1.59 9.09 -11.72
CA ARG A 265 -0.81 9.97 -12.61
C ARG A 265 -0.68 11.37 -12.03
N ASN A 266 -1.73 11.88 -11.40
CA ASN A 266 -1.68 13.16 -10.69
C ASN A 266 -0.70 13.11 -9.52
N LEU A 267 -0.68 12.02 -8.75
CA LEU A 267 0.31 11.82 -7.69
C LEU A 267 1.75 11.82 -8.24
N ILE A 268 2.01 11.15 -9.36
CA ILE A 268 3.31 11.24 -10.05
C ILE A 268 3.64 12.67 -10.44
N ASN A 269 2.67 13.39 -10.98
CA ASN A 269 2.88 14.77 -11.37
C ASN A 269 3.20 15.66 -10.16
N GLU A 270 2.63 15.41 -8.99
CA GLU A 270 2.99 16.12 -7.75
C GLU A 270 4.46 15.88 -7.36
N ILE A 271 4.91 14.62 -7.45
CA ILE A 271 6.31 14.22 -7.19
C ILE A 271 7.24 14.85 -8.22
N TYR A 272 6.95 14.64 -9.50
CA TYR A 272 7.74 15.12 -10.63
C TYR A 272 7.93 16.65 -10.61
N LYS A 273 6.88 17.40 -10.24
CA LYS A 273 6.94 18.88 -10.11
C LYS A 273 7.90 19.37 -9.03
N GLN A 274 8.39 18.50 -8.16
CA GLN A 274 9.43 18.85 -7.19
C GLN A 274 10.84 18.87 -7.78
N SER A 275 10.99 18.39 -9.02
CA SER A 275 12.26 18.41 -9.71
C SER A 275 12.64 19.85 -10.07
N SER A 276 13.91 20.18 -9.89
CA SER A 276 14.47 21.43 -10.43
C SER A 276 14.73 21.35 -11.94
N ILE A 277 14.53 20.18 -12.55
CA ILE A 277 14.83 19.94 -13.96
C ILE A 277 13.58 20.17 -14.79
N ASN A 278 13.65 21.16 -15.67
CA ASN A 278 12.55 21.56 -16.54
C ASN A 278 12.52 20.73 -17.85
N GLN A 279 12.52 19.40 -17.74
CA GLN A 279 12.50 18.49 -18.89
C GLN A 279 11.25 17.62 -18.88
N HIS A 280 10.26 17.93 -19.70
CA HIS A 280 9.02 17.17 -19.75
C HIS A 280 9.23 15.78 -20.36
N TYR A 281 9.17 14.74 -19.54
CA TYR A 281 9.15 13.35 -19.99
C TYR A 281 7.71 12.86 -20.17
N ILE A 282 7.32 12.58 -21.41
CA ILE A 282 6.01 11.99 -21.73
C ILE A 282 6.02 10.52 -21.28
N GLY A 283 4.97 10.08 -20.58
CA GLY A 283 4.79 8.67 -20.21
C GLY A 283 5.41 8.28 -18.88
N ILE A 284 6.01 9.21 -18.13
CA ILE A 284 6.60 8.93 -16.81
C ILE A 284 5.53 8.50 -15.79
N GLU A 285 4.28 8.91 -16.01
CA GLU A 285 3.14 8.51 -15.21
C GLU A 285 2.82 7.01 -15.33
N SER A 286 3.37 6.34 -16.35
CA SER A 286 3.27 4.89 -16.49
C SER A 286 4.02 4.12 -15.40
N VAL A 287 4.90 4.78 -14.62
CA VAL A 287 5.66 4.16 -13.53
C VAL A 287 4.75 3.62 -12.41
N PHE A 288 3.59 4.24 -12.15
CA PHE A 288 2.56 3.62 -11.29
C PHE A 288 1.69 2.60 -12.02
N ASP A 289 1.59 2.74 -13.34
CA ASP A 289 0.81 1.82 -14.18
C ASP A 289 1.56 0.52 -14.47
N ILE A 290 2.78 0.33 -13.98
CA ILE A 290 3.57 -0.87 -14.23
C ILE A 290 2.77 -2.11 -13.80
N LEU A 291 2.23 -2.73 -14.84
CA LEU A 291 1.27 -3.83 -14.82
C LEU A 291 1.86 -5.12 -14.26
N ASN A 292 3.16 -5.11 -13.94
CA ASN A 292 3.88 -6.25 -13.42
C ASN A 292 4.83 -5.80 -12.29
N PRO A 293 4.35 -5.76 -11.04
CA PRO A 293 5.18 -5.40 -9.91
C PRO A 293 6.29 -6.41 -9.73
N ARG A 294 6.25 -7.63 -10.31
CA ARG A 294 7.38 -8.55 -10.25
C ARG A 294 8.67 -7.95 -10.83
N LEU A 295 8.58 -6.95 -11.72
CA LEU A 295 9.73 -6.24 -12.27
C LEU A 295 10.39 -5.28 -11.28
N PHE A 296 9.65 -4.80 -10.26
CA PHE A 296 10.14 -3.87 -9.23
C PHE A 296 10.24 -4.53 -7.84
N TYR A 297 9.54 -5.64 -7.63
CA TYR A 297 9.59 -6.49 -6.45
C TYR A 297 10.61 -7.62 -6.68
N ARG A 298 11.79 -7.27 -7.20
CA ARG A 298 12.89 -8.21 -7.35
C ARG A 298 13.52 -8.43 -5.97
N GLY A 299 13.03 -9.41 -5.24
CA GLY A 299 13.74 -10.03 -4.11
C GLY A 299 13.86 -9.24 -2.80
N ASP A 300 13.66 -7.91 -2.81
CA ASP A 300 13.77 -7.13 -1.58
C ASP A 300 12.53 -7.36 -0.70
N LYS A 301 12.75 -8.15 0.34
CA LYS A 301 11.81 -8.33 1.45
C LYS A 301 11.68 -6.97 2.16
N ILE A 302 10.69 -6.16 1.77
CA ILE A 302 10.30 -4.95 2.52
C ILE A 302 10.27 -5.34 4.00
N PRO A 303 11.14 -4.77 4.85
CA PRO A 303 11.15 -5.12 6.26
C PRO A 303 9.79 -4.77 6.84
N ILE A 304 9.17 -5.74 7.51
CA ILE A 304 7.96 -5.48 8.29
C ILE A 304 8.35 -5.55 9.76
N TRP A 305 8.03 -4.50 10.51
CA TRP A 305 8.36 -4.35 11.91
C TRP A 305 7.06 -4.35 12.72
N MET A 306 6.93 -5.30 13.65
CA MET A 306 5.86 -5.27 14.64
C MET A 306 6.36 -4.52 15.88
N HIS A 307 5.59 -3.53 16.32
CA HIS A 307 5.86 -2.76 17.53
C HIS A 307 4.98 -3.24 18.67
N PHE A 308 5.60 -3.84 19.67
CA PHE A 308 5.02 -4.29 20.93
C PHE A 308 5.23 -3.21 22.01
N LYS A 309 4.54 -3.33 23.14
CA LYS A 309 4.83 -2.48 24.32
C LYS A 309 6.27 -2.63 24.82
N SER A 310 6.86 -3.82 24.65
CA SER A 310 8.20 -4.17 25.11
C SER A 310 9.34 -3.82 24.13
N GLY A 311 9.02 -3.33 22.93
CA GLY A 311 10.01 -3.06 21.88
C GLY A 311 9.48 -3.41 20.49
N LYS A 312 10.37 -3.48 19.49
CA LYS A 312 10.01 -3.83 18.11
C LYS A 312 10.72 -5.10 17.66
N GLN A 313 10.06 -5.86 16.79
CA GLN A 313 10.60 -7.08 16.20
C GLN A 313 10.39 -7.07 14.69
N LYS A 314 11.40 -7.50 13.93
CA LYS A 314 11.25 -7.74 12.49
C LYS A 314 10.44 -9.03 12.28
N ILE A 315 9.36 -8.93 11.51
CA ILE A 315 8.58 -10.10 11.06
C ILE A 315 9.33 -10.77 9.90
N THR A 316 9.46 -12.08 9.99
CA THR A 316 9.93 -12.93 8.90
C THR A 316 8.82 -13.90 8.50
N PHE A 317 8.46 -13.91 7.23
CA PHE A 317 7.59 -14.94 6.67
C PHE A 317 8.42 -16.18 6.38
N LYS A 318 7.84 -17.36 6.63
CA LYS A 318 8.48 -18.65 6.38
C LYS A 318 8.33 -19.06 4.93
#